data_AF-A0A932KJM6-F1
#
_entry.id   AF-A0A932KJM6-F1
#
_cell.length_a   1.000
_cell.length_b   1.000
_cell.length_c   1.000
_cell.angle_alpha   90.00
_cell.angle_beta   90.00
_cell.angle_gamma   90.00
#
_symmetry.space_group_name_H-M   'P 1'
#
loop_
_entity.id
_entity.type
_entity.pdbx_description
1 polymer ?
#
loop_
_entity_poly.entity_id
_entity_poly.type
_entity_poly.pdbx_seq_one_letter_code
_entity_poly.pdbx_strand_id
1 'polypeptide(L)'
;MRRMRGFGTLLLLFTLQATGAELLPFAPTQAEMARLPEYCRVRATDNGHLPEFQMWLNRLGPKFRGIHHYCSGLNYINRYQRLWNDPKRGYYLSRAVPEIDYVAKDMPDDFPLAGEIYLNRGIAHKLMKQDGAAAVDFVKAIEHDPKQVQAYLNLAAIYIKGGNKAKALEVVTNGLSHAPKSKGLQKKYLELGGKEPLPAAESIASPGNPAAPDAADGRQDTRSGVSQTPHDAATESGPEQEAGPDDTATSKDKQSGGEASSAGDSKPPVIGTPTNPYCRFCPD
;
A
#
# COMPACT_ATOMS: atom_id res chain seq x y z
N MET A 1 59.44 -24.15 51.30
CA MET A 1 58.03 -24.13 50.85
C MET A 1 57.98 -23.63 49.41
N ARG A 2 57.40 -24.42 48.50
CA ARG A 2 57.56 -24.34 47.03
C ARG A 2 56.51 -23.37 46.44
N ARG A 3 56.95 -22.33 45.70
CA ARG A 3 56.07 -21.43 44.92
C ARG A 3 55.55 -22.19 43.69
N MET A 4 54.24 -22.38 43.58
CA MET A 4 53.59 -22.76 42.32
C MET A 4 53.03 -21.51 41.65
N ARG A 5 53.62 -21.11 40.52
CA ARG A 5 53.07 -20.09 39.61
C ARG A 5 52.08 -20.80 38.68
N GLY A 6 50.79 -20.57 38.87
CA GLY A 6 49.77 -20.96 37.89
C GLY A 6 49.70 -19.91 36.79
N PHE A 7 50.10 -20.26 35.57
CA PHE A 7 49.77 -19.51 34.37
C PHE A 7 48.35 -19.88 33.97
N GLY A 8 47.38 -19.00 34.25
CA GLY A 8 46.02 -19.12 33.73
C GLY A 8 45.96 -18.57 32.31
N THR A 9 45.82 -19.46 31.32
CA THR A 9 45.60 -19.08 29.92
C THR A 9 44.17 -18.53 29.80
N LEU A 10 44.02 -17.21 29.70
CA LEU A 10 42.74 -16.55 29.47
C LEU A 10 42.35 -16.76 27.99
N LEU A 11 41.49 -17.75 27.72
CA LEU A 11 40.88 -17.94 26.41
C LEU A 11 39.86 -16.82 26.18
N LEU A 12 40.22 -15.79 25.41
CA LEU A 12 39.30 -14.79 24.90
C LEU A 12 38.45 -15.44 23.80
N LEU A 13 37.27 -15.92 24.18
CA LEU A 13 36.19 -16.30 23.25
C LEU A 13 35.68 -15.04 22.56
N PHE A 14 36.25 -14.70 21.41
CA PHE A 14 35.64 -13.75 20.48
C PHE A 14 34.42 -14.43 19.85
N THR A 15 33.24 -14.18 20.41
CA THR A 15 31.99 -14.48 19.70
C THR A 15 31.92 -13.54 18.50
N LEU A 16 32.12 -14.08 17.29
CA LEU A 16 31.69 -13.41 16.06
C LEU A 16 30.17 -13.22 16.18
N GLN A 17 29.73 -12.02 16.57
CA GLN A 17 28.35 -11.63 16.37
C GLN A 17 28.19 -11.48 14.85
N ALA A 18 27.55 -12.46 14.23
CA ALA A 18 27.05 -12.32 12.89
C ALA A 18 26.15 -11.08 12.86
N THR A 19 26.56 -10.05 12.13
CA THR A 19 25.72 -8.89 11.83
C THR A 19 24.66 -9.31 10.80
N GLY A 20 23.83 -10.27 11.17
CA GLY A 20 22.57 -10.52 10.49
C GLY A 20 21.80 -9.22 10.57
N ALA A 21 21.52 -8.61 9.42
CA ALA A 21 20.78 -7.38 9.39
C ALA A 21 19.39 -7.64 10.01
N GLU A 22 19.20 -7.30 11.27
CA GLU A 22 17.89 -7.41 11.95
C GLU A 22 16.88 -6.48 11.28
N LEU A 23 15.72 -7.03 10.89
CA LEU A 23 14.57 -6.20 10.53
C LEU A 23 14.30 -5.24 11.69
N LEU A 24 14.06 -3.95 11.39
CA LEU A 24 13.66 -3.03 12.45
C LEU A 24 12.41 -3.60 13.13
N PRO A 25 12.26 -3.39 14.46
CA PRO A 25 11.08 -3.85 15.16
C PRO A 25 9.81 -3.38 14.43
N PHE A 26 8.81 -4.25 14.42
CA PHE A 26 7.51 -3.94 13.80
C PHE A 26 6.93 -2.64 14.40
N ALA A 27 7.06 -2.48 15.71
CA ALA A 27 6.71 -1.26 16.41
C ALA A 27 7.63 -0.08 16.00
N PRO A 28 7.08 1.11 15.72
CA PRO A 28 7.87 2.31 15.52
C PRO A 28 8.68 2.70 16.76
N THR A 29 9.90 3.17 16.55
CA THR A 29 10.71 3.80 17.62
C THR A 29 10.15 5.18 17.99
N GLN A 30 10.52 5.71 19.16
CA GLN A 30 10.12 7.07 19.56
C GLN A 30 10.57 8.13 18.54
N ALA A 31 11.77 7.97 17.97
CA ALA A 31 12.28 8.87 16.94
C ALA A 31 11.49 8.77 15.63
N GLU A 32 11.00 7.59 15.27
CA GLU A 32 10.10 7.40 14.12
C GLU A 32 8.74 8.04 14.37
N MET A 33 8.15 7.81 15.55
CA MET A 33 6.88 8.43 15.96
C MET A 33 6.94 9.96 15.96
N ALA A 34 8.08 10.54 16.35
CA ALA A 34 8.28 11.99 16.33
C ALA A 34 8.27 12.61 14.92
N ARG A 35 8.39 11.80 13.86
CA ARG A 35 8.34 12.25 12.46
C ARG A 35 6.97 12.03 11.81
N LEU A 36 6.07 11.35 12.50
CA LEU A 36 4.70 11.15 12.02
C LEU A 36 3.83 12.35 12.41
N PRO A 37 2.71 12.57 11.69
CA PRO A 37 1.72 13.56 12.07
C PRO A 37 1.21 13.35 13.51
N GLU A 38 0.79 14.42 14.15
CA GLU A 38 0.38 14.39 15.56
C GLU A 38 -0.73 13.38 15.86
N TYR A 39 -1.72 13.26 14.98
CA TYR A 39 -2.80 12.28 15.13
C TYR A 39 -2.27 10.83 15.22
N CYS A 40 -1.13 10.51 14.59
CA CYS A 40 -0.49 9.20 14.70
C CYS A 40 0.11 8.98 16.07
N ARG A 41 0.76 10.00 16.64
CA ARG A 41 1.31 9.94 17.99
C ARG A 41 0.21 9.71 19.01
N VAL A 42 -0.86 10.52 18.96
CA VAL A 42 -2.01 10.38 19.86
C VAL A 42 -2.63 8.98 19.73
N ARG A 43 -2.86 8.52 18.49
CA ARG A 43 -3.43 7.20 18.24
C ARG A 43 -2.55 6.06 18.73
N ALA A 44 -1.22 6.20 18.66
CA ALA A 44 -0.30 5.15 19.09
C ALA A 44 -0.18 5.01 20.61
N THR A 45 -0.42 6.09 21.37
CA THR A 45 -0.22 6.12 22.82
C THR A 45 -1.51 6.01 23.62
N ASP A 46 -2.67 6.18 22.98
CA ASP A 46 -3.96 6.14 23.66
C ASP A 46 -5.06 5.45 22.83
N ASN A 47 -6.07 4.94 23.52
CA ASN A 47 -7.23 4.25 22.95
C ASN A 47 -8.58 4.93 23.29
N GLY A 48 -8.58 6.18 23.77
CA GLY A 48 -9.81 6.93 24.05
C GLY A 48 -9.87 7.62 25.40
N HIS A 49 -8.82 7.60 26.21
CA HIS A 49 -8.84 8.12 27.56
C HIS A 49 -8.38 9.58 27.63
N LEU A 50 -7.56 10.03 26.67
CA LEU A 50 -6.97 11.36 26.69
C LEU A 50 -7.84 12.40 25.96
N PRO A 51 -7.88 13.66 26.43
CA PRO A 51 -8.59 14.75 25.75
C PRO A 51 -8.17 14.93 24.28
N GLU A 52 -6.88 14.76 23.98
CA GLU A 52 -6.35 14.87 22.62
C GLU A 52 -6.90 13.76 21.71
N PHE A 53 -7.10 12.55 22.25
CA PHE A 53 -7.74 11.47 21.50
C PHE A 53 -9.17 11.84 21.16
N GLN A 54 -9.92 12.38 22.13
CA GLN A 54 -11.30 12.82 21.91
C GLN A 54 -11.38 13.98 20.90
N MET A 55 -10.42 14.92 20.94
CA MET A 55 -10.31 15.97 19.94
C MET A 55 -10.16 15.38 18.53
N TRP A 56 -9.25 14.42 18.33
CA TRP A 56 -9.07 13.78 17.03
C TRP A 56 -10.24 12.90 16.63
N LEU A 57 -10.88 12.22 17.58
CA LEU A 57 -12.09 11.46 17.34
C LEU A 57 -13.25 12.35 16.87
N ASN A 58 -13.40 13.55 17.46
CA ASN A 58 -14.40 14.52 17.02
C ASN A 58 -14.08 15.10 15.63
N ARG A 59 -12.80 15.29 15.33
CA ARG A 59 -12.36 15.84 14.03
C ARG A 59 -12.43 14.84 12.89
N LEU A 60 -12.08 13.58 13.14
CA LEU A 60 -11.94 12.53 12.12
C LEU A 60 -13.05 11.47 12.20
N GLY A 61 -13.96 11.61 13.16
CA GLY A 61 -15.05 10.65 13.38
C GLY A 61 -14.57 9.26 13.83
N PRO A 62 -15.47 8.27 13.86
CA PRO A 62 -15.19 6.92 14.36
C PRO A 62 -14.01 6.22 13.69
N LYS A 63 -13.70 6.57 12.44
CA LYS A 63 -12.57 6.04 11.65
C LYS A 63 -11.20 6.43 12.25
N PHE A 64 -11.14 7.40 13.16
CA PHE A 64 -9.92 7.73 13.92
C PHE A 64 -9.31 6.52 14.66
N ARG A 65 -10.09 5.47 14.96
CA ARG A 65 -9.51 4.26 15.57
C ARG A 65 -8.68 3.44 14.57
N GLY A 66 -9.08 3.45 13.30
CA GLY A 66 -8.46 2.67 12.22
C GLY A 66 -7.19 3.30 11.63
N ILE A 67 -6.95 4.59 11.82
CA ILE A 67 -5.80 5.31 11.24
C ILE A 67 -4.43 4.82 11.70
N HIS A 68 -4.34 3.99 12.76
CA HIS A 68 -3.07 3.34 13.09
C HIS A 68 -2.49 2.51 11.93
N HIS A 69 -3.33 1.97 11.04
CA HIS A 69 -2.89 1.36 9.77
C HIS A 69 -2.26 2.40 8.85
N TYR A 70 -2.95 3.50 8.55
CA TYR A 70 -2.39 4.59 7.75
C TYR A 70 -1.06 5.13 8.33
N CYS A 71 -0.99 5.33 9.65
CA CYS A 71 0.24 5.72 10.35
C CYS A 71 1.38 4.70 10.20
N SER A 72 1.07 3.40 10.21
CA SER A 72 2.03 2.34 9.93
C SER A 72 2.52 2.43 8.48
N GLY A 73 1.63 2.67 7.53
CA GLY A 73 1.95 2.93 6.13
C GLY A 73 2.91 4.11 5.94
N LEU A 74 2.65 5.24 6.59
CA LEU A 74 3.55 6.40 6.59
C LEU A 74 4.94 6.05 7.17
N ASN A 75 4.98 5.32 8.29
CA ASN A 75 6.24 4.91 8.88
C ASN A 75 7.03 3.98 7.95
N TYR A 76 6.36 3.08 7.24
CA TYR A 76 6.99 2.21 6.26
C TYR A 76 7.57 2.98 5.06
N ILE A 77 6.86 3.98 4.54
CA ILE A 77 7.40 4.88 3.51
C ILE A 77 8.66 5.60 4.05
N ASN A 78 8.61 6.13 5.27
CA ASN A 78 9.75 6.80 5.90
C ASN A 78 10.97 5.86 6.07
N ARG A 79 10.74 4.62 6.54
CA ARG A 79 11.79 3.59 6.63
C ARG A 79 12.39 3.28 5.27
N TYR A 80 11.56 3.11 4.24
CA TYR A 80 12.02 2.91 2.86
C TYR A 80 12.93 4.04 2.38
N GLN A 81 12.55 5.30 2.64
CA GLN A 81 13.28 6.47 2.15
C GLN A 81 14.63 6.68 2.84
N ARG A 82 14.73 6.32 4.13
CA ARG A 82 15.94 6.50 4.94
C ARG A 82 17.02 5.46 4.68
N LEU A 83 16.60 4.26 4.28
CA LEU A 83 17.54 3.20 3.95
C LEU A 83 18.11 3.47 2.57
N TRP A 84 19.44 3.36 2.40
CA TRP A 84 20.10 3.48 1.10
C TRP A 84 20.82 2.16 0.81
N ASN A 85 20.59 1.58 -0.38
CA ASN A 85 21.13 0.28 -0.78
C ASN A 85 20.90 -0.89 0.20
N ASP A 86 19.90 -0.78 1.10
CA ASP A 86 19.54 -1.87 2.02
C ASP A 86 18.55 -2.83 1.33
N PRO A 87 18.79 -4.15 1.35
CA PRO A 87 17.90 -5.13 0.73
C PRO A 87 16.47 -5.14 1.31
N LYS A 88 16.27 -4.68 2.55
CA LYS A 88 14.97 -4.62 3.21
C LYS A 88 14.08 -3.47 2.74
N ARG A 89 14.60 -2.54 1.93
CA ARG A 89 13.80 -1.43 1.40
C ARG A 89 12.52 -1.95 0.74
N GLY A 90 12.66 -2.95 -0.13
CA GLY A 90 11.51 -3.55 -0.83
C GLY A 90 10.42 -4.05 0.12
N TYR A 91 10.80 -4.62 1.26
CA TYR A 91 9.87 -5.09 2.29
C TYR A 91 9.03 -3.95 2.89
N TYR A 92 9.65 -2.83 3.29
CA TYR A 92 8.86 -1.72 3.85
C TYR A 92 7.89 -1.15 2.84
N LEU A 93 8.33 -1.04 1.59
CA LEU A 93 7.45 -0.55 0.54
C LEU A 93 6.28 -1.52 0.29
N SER A 94 6.52 -2.83 0.24
CA SER A 94 5.45 -3.83 0.06
C SER A 94 4.45 -3.85 1.22
N ARG A 95 4.85 -3.44 2.42
CA ARG A 95 3.94 -3.30 3.57
C ARG A 95 3.20 -1.96 3.60
N ALA A 96 3.73 -0.90 3.02
CA ALA A 96 3.11 0.42 3.08
C ALA A 96 1.72 0.47 2.42
N VAL A 97 1.60 -0.03 1.19
CA VAL A 97 0.34 0.07 0.42
C VAL A 97 -0.82 -0.67 1.10
N PRO A 98 -0.70 -1.94 1.54
CA PRO A 98 -1.79 -2.64 2.22
C PRO A 98 -2.29 -1.94 3.50
N GLU A 99 -1.38 -1.32 4.26
CA GLU A 99 -1.76 -0.58 5.47
C GLU A 99 -2.52 0.72 5.14
N ILE A 100 -2.13 1.41 4.07
CA ILE A 100 -2.87 2.61 3.62
C ILE A 100 -4.23 2.20 3.04
N ASP A 101 -4.28 1.11 2.29
CA ASP A 101 -5.51 0.55 1.70
C ASP A 101 -6.55 0.15 2.73
N TYR A 102 -6.12 -0.34 3.90
CA TYR A 102 -7.03 -0.67 4.98
C TYR A 102 -7.95 0.51 5.36
N VAL A 103 -7.39 1.72 5.41
CA VAL A 103 -8.15 2.93 5.70
C VAL A 103 -8.86 3.43 4.45
N ALA A 104 -8.17 3.47 3.31
CA ALA A 104 -8.70 4.03 2.07
C ALA A 104 -9.91 3.26 1.50
N LYS A 105 -10.05 1.96 1.81
CA LYS A 105 -11.15 1.11 1.31
C LYS A 105 -12.52 1.49 1.88
N ASP A 106 -12.56 1.99 3.11
CA ASP A 106 -13.79 2.15 3.89
C ASP A 106 -13.84 3.52 4.59
N MET A 107 -13.11 4.51 4.07
CA MET A 107 -13.23 5.89 4.54
C MET A 107 -14.42 6.58 3.87
N PRO A 108 -15.17 7.43 4.58
CA PRO A 108 -16.20 8.29 3.98
C PRO A 108 -15.62 9.21 2.89
N ASP A 109 -16.45 9.60 1.91
CA ASP A 109 -16.04 10.50 0.83
C ASP A 109 -15.57 11.88 1.35
N ASP A 110 -16.16 12.36 2.44
CA ASP A 110 -15.81 13.61 3.11
C ASP A 110 -14.75 13.43 4.22
N PHE A 111 -14.08 12.27 4.27
CA PHE A 111 -13.11 11.99 5.32
C PHE A 111 -11.98 13.04 5.31
N PRO A 112 -11.70 13.75 6.42
CA PRO A 112 -10.82 14.92 6.39
C PRO A 112 -9.36 14.65 5.98
N LEU A 113 -8.93 13.38 6.01
CA LEU A 113 -7.58 12.97 5.60
C LEU A 113 -7.55 12.28 4.22
N ALA A 114 -8.68 12.21 3.50
CA ALA A 114 -8.75 11.49 2.21
C ALA A 114 -7.69 11.98 1.20
N GLY A 115 -7.52 13.30 1.06
CA GLY A 115 -6.51 13.89 0.18
C GLY A 115 -5.08 13.46 0.55
N GLU A 116 -4.75 13.44 1.84
CA GLU A 116 -3.43 13.03 2.35
C GLU A 116 -3.19 11.52 2.20
N ILE A 117 -4.22 10.71 2.48
CA ILE A 117 -4.18 9.25 2.34
C ILE A 117 -3.93 8.86 0.89
N TYR A 118 -4.69 9.43 -0.06
CA TYR A 118 -4.47 9.17 -1.47
C TYR A 118 -3.13 9.69 -1.96
N LEU A 119 -2.68 10.86 -1.51
CA LEU A 119 -1.34 11.36 -1.84
C LEU A 119 -0.26 10.35 -1.42
N ASN A 120 -0.32 9.87 -0.18
CA ASN A 120 0.72 8.99 0.36
C ASN A 120 0.64 7.58 -0.23
N ARG A 121 -0.55 7.07 -0.57
CA ARG A 121 -0.68 5.83 -1.35
C ARG A 121 -0.08 5.99 -2.75
N GLY A 122 -0.35 7.11 -3.41
CA GLY A 122 0.24 7.43 -4.71
C GLY A 122 1.76 7.54 -4.65
N ILE A 123 2.32 8.13 -3.58
CA ILE A 123 3.77 8.15 -3.34
C ILE A 123 4.31 6.72 -3.20
N ALA A 124 3.64 5.84 -2.45
CA ALA A 124 4.05 4.45 -2.30
C ALA A 124 4.03 3.72 -3.67
N HIS A 125 2.96 3.83 -4.45
CA HIS A 125 2.90 3.27 -5.80
C HIS A 125 4.00 3.82 -6.72
N LYS A 126 4.28 5.13 -6.67
CA LYS A 126 5.35 5.76 -7.46
C LYS A 126 6.72 5.23 -7.06
N LEU A 127 6.97 5.02 -5.77
CA LEU A 127 8.20 4.38 -5.28
C LEU A 127 8.31 2.92 -5.76
N MET A 128 7.18 2.23 -5.95
CA MET A 128 7.11 0.89 -6.55
C MET A 128 7.23 0.90 -8.08
N LYS A 129 7.40 2.07 -8.70
CA LYS A 129 7.39 2.27 -10.16
C LYS A 129 6.05 1.93 -10.82
N GLN A 130 4.96 1.92 -10.06
CA GLN A 130 3.60 1.70 -10.54
C GLN A 130 2.95 3.05 -10.90
N ASP A 131 3.46 3.71 -11.94
CA ASP A 131 3.09 5.09 -12.26
C ASP A 131 1.60 5.27 -12.58
N GLY A 132 0.94 4.27 -13.20
CA GLY A 132 -0.50 4.33 -13.47
C GLY A 132 -1.34 4.36 -12.18
N ALA A 133 -1.08 3.45 -11.24
CA ALA A 133 -1.74 3.43 -9.94
C ALA A 133 -1.45 4.70 -9.14
N ALA A 134 -0.18 5.17 -9.17
CA ALA A 134 0.21 6.40 -8.52
C ALA A 134 -0.55 7.62 -9.08
N ALA A 135 -0.72 7.69 -10.40
CA ALA A 135 -1.44 8.78 -11.03
C ALA A 135 -2.92 8.80 -10.62
N VAL A 136 -3.59 7.63 -10.63
CA VAL A 136 -4.98 7.51 -10.15
C VAL A 136 -5.12 8.05 -8.72
N ASP A 137 -4.17 7.72 -7.85
CA ASP A 137 -4.16 8.21 -6.47
C ASP A 137 -3.87 9.70 -6.36
N PHE A 138 -2.96 10.25 -7.16
CA PHE A 138 -2.74 11.70 -7.16
C PHE A 138 -3.94 12.47 -7.68
N VAL A 139 -4.68 11.91 -8.65
CA VAL A 139 -5.96 12.49 -9.08
C VAL A 139 -6.93 12.52 -7.91
N LYS A 140 -7.19 11.38 -7.25
CA LYS A 140 -8.05 11.32 -6.05
C LYS A 140 -7.61 12.29 -4.96
N ALA A 141 -6.31 12.40 -4.72
CA ALA A 141 -5.78 13.36 -3.76
C ALA A 141 -6.15 14.82 -4.09
N ILE A 142 -6.13 15.18 -5.38
CA ILE A 142 -6.55 16.49 -5.89
C ILE A 142 -8.06 16.69 -5.73
N GLU A 143 -8.86 15.65 -5.99
CA GLU A 143 -10.33 15.76 -5.86
C GLU A 143 -10.76 16.04 -4.42
N HIS A 144 -10.13 15.38 -3.45
CA HIS A 144 -10.45 15.55 -2.02
C HIS A 144 -9.76 16.76 -1.38
N ASP A 145 -8.58 17.15 -1.87
CA ASP A 145 -7.90 18.37 -1.44
C ASP A 145 -7.28 19.09 -2.66
N PRO A 146 -8.02 20.01 -3.30
CA PRO A 146 -7.52 20.76 -4.44
C PRO A 146 -6.32 21.65 -4.12
N LYS A 147 -6.02 21.92 -2.84
CA LYS A 147 -4.83 22.68 -2.42
C LYS A 147 -3.62 21.78 -2.18
N GLN A 148 -3.71 20.48 -2.44
CA GLN A 148 -2.64 19.51 -2.25
C GLN A 148 -1.55 19.62 -3.32
N VAL A 149 -0.69 20.63 -3.18
CA VAL A 149 0.41 20.96 -4.09
C VAL A 149 1.26 19.74 -4.50
N GLN A 150 1.55 18.84 -3.56
CA GLN A 150 2.39 17.67 -3.81
C GLN A 150 1.73 16.68 -4.80
N ALA A 151 0.40 16.57 -4.81
CA ALA A 151 -0.30 15.69 -5.73
C ALA A 151 -0.13 16.17 -7.18
N TYR A 152 -0.33 17.47 -7.44
CA TYR A 152 -0.07 18.07 -8.76
C TYR A 152 1.37 17.89 -9.22
N LEU A 153 2.35 18.14 -8.34
CA LEU A 153 3.76 18.00 -8.69
C LEU A 153 4.14 16.55 -9.02
N ASN A 154 3.62 15.58 -8.27
CA ASN A 154 3.88 14.17 -8.56
C ASN A 154 3.15 13.69 -9.82
N LEU A 155 1.90 14.11 -10.05
CA LEU A 155 1.15 13.79 -11.26
C LEU A 155 1.81 14.39 -12.51
N ALA A 156 2.23 15.66 -12.44
CA ALA A 156 3.00 16.30 -13.51
C ALA A 156 4.33 15.58 -13.78
N ALA A 157 5.02 15.10 -12.73
CA ALA A 157 6.23 14.31 -12.90
C ALA A 157 5.98 12.99 -13.64
N ILE A 158 4.84 12.33 -13.40
CA ILE A 158 4.44 11.13 -14.15
C ILE A 158 4.19 11.47 -15.62
N TYR A 159 3.46 12.55 -15.90
CA TYR A 159 3.23 13.00 -17.29
C TYR A 159 4.53 13.37 -18.02
N ILE A 160 5.47 14.05 -17.34
CA ILE A 160 6.80 14.36 -17.89
C ILE A 160 7.55 13.07 -18.22
N LYS A 161 7.53 12.09 -17.31
CA LYS A 161 8.19 10.78 -17.53
C LYS A 161 7.59 10.04 -18.73
N GLY A 162 6.28 10.15 -18.93
CA GLY A 162 5.58 9.64 -20.11
C GLY A 162 5.72 10.48 -21.38
N GLY A 163 6.57 11.52 -21.38
CA GLY A 163 6.81 12.40 -22.53
C GLY A 163 5.70 13.44 -22.78
N ASN A 164 4.64 13.47 -21.98
CA ASN A 164 3.50 14.36 -22.17
C ASN A 164 3.65 15.67 -21.38
N LYS A 165 4.59 16.53 -21.83
CA LYS A 165 4.83 17.83 -21.21
C LYS A 165 3.62 18.77 -21.26
N ALA A 166 2.77 18.66 -22.28
CA ALA A 166 1.57 19.48 -22.42
C ALA A 166 0.57 19.18 -21.28
N LYS A 167 0.25 17.89 -21.04
CA LYS A 167 -0.58 17.49 -19.89
C LYS A 167 0.06 17.85 -18.56
N ALA A 168 1.39 17.74 -18.43
CA ALA A 168 2.07 18.17 -17.21
C ALA A 168 1.90 19.69 -16.95
N LEU A 169 1.98 20.52 -18.00
CA LEU A 169 1.76 21.96 -17.88
C LEU A 169 0.31 22.26 -17.48
N GLU A 170 -0.66 21.56 -18.06
CA GLU A 170 -2.08 21.65 -17.71
C GLU A 170 -2.31 21.31 -16.22
N VAL A 171 -1.78 20.18 -15.75
CA VAL A 171 -1.88 19.76 -14.34
C VAL A 171 -1.32 20.82 -13.40
N VAL A 172 -0.16 21.40 -13.71
CA VAL A 172 0.46 22.42 -12.85
C VAL A 172 -0.30 23.76 -12.94
N THR A 173 -0.87 24.08 -14.10
CA THR A 173 -1.73 25.24 -14.29
C THR A 173 -2.99 25.13 -13.42
N ASN A 174 -3.62 23.95 -13.40
CA ASN A 174 -4.72 23.65 -12.47
C ASN A 174 -4.26 23.78 -11.01
N GLY A 175 -3.12 23.21 -10.64
CA GLY A 175 -2.59 23.38 -9.28
C GLY A 175 -2.40 24.86 -8.89
N LEU A 176 -2.00 25.72 -9.82
CA LEU A 176 -1.84 27.16 -9.59
C LEU A 176 -3.17 27.90 -9.40
N SER A 177 -4.29 27.44 -9.98
CA SER A 177 -5.59 28.06 -9.67
C SER A 177 -6.01 27.83 -8.22
N HIS A 178 -5.63 26.70 -7.62
CA HIS A 178 -5.97 26.39 -6.23
C HIS A 178 -4.91 26.86 -5.21
N ALA A 179 -3.64 26.93 -5.61
CA ALA A 179 -2.51 27.31 -4.76
C ALA A 179 -1.55 28.29 -5.48
N PRO A 180 -2.00 29.51 -5.82
CA PRO A 180 -1.26 30.45 -6.68
C PRO A 180 0.08 30.91 -6.09
N LYS A 181 0.23 30.87 -4.76
CA LYS A 181 1.46 31.26 -4.04
C LYS A 181 2.47 30.11 -3.88
N SER A 182 2.17 28.92 -4.41
CA SER A 182 3.05 27.76 -4.31
C SER A 182 4.28 27.92 -5.19
N LYS A 183 5.44 28.25 -4.58
CA LYS A 183 6.72 28.38 -5.30
C LYS A 183 7.08 27.14 -6.12
N GLY A 184 6.74 25.95 -5.62
CA GLY A 184 6.99 24.68 -6.32
C GLY A 184 6.20 24.56 -7.62
N LEU A 185 4.91 24.93 -7.60
CA LEU A 185 4.07 24.94 -8.79
C LEU A 185 4.48 26.05 -9.76
N GLN A 186 4.77 27.25 -9.26
CA GLN A 186 5.25 28.37 -10.08
C GLN A 186 6.53 28.00 -10.84
N LYS A 187 7.51 27.43 -10.14
CA LYS A 187 8.75 26.95 -10.75
C LYS A 187 8.47 25.88 -11.81
N LYS A 188 7.67 24.86 -11.47
CA LYS A 188 7.36 23.77 -12.41
C LYS A 188 6.61 24.27 -13.65
N TYR A 189 5.70 25.23 -13.50
CA TYR A 189 4.95 25.85 -14.58
C TYR A 189 5.89 26.53 -15.60
N LEU A 190 6.81 27.36 -15.12
CA LEU A 190 7.80 28.03 -15.98
C LEU A 190 8.75 27.03 -16.65
N GLU A 191 9.21 26.00 -15.92
CA GLU A 191 10.05 24.91 -16.48
C GLU A 191 9.36 24.16 -17.63
N LEU A 192 8.02 24.10 -17.61
CA LEU A 192 7.21 23.43 -18.63
C LEU A 192 6.80 24.36 -19.78
N GLY A 193 7.28 25.61 -19.81
CA GLY A 193 7.02 26.58 -20.88
C GLY A 193 5.84 27.52 -20.62
N GLY A 194 5.30 27.55 -19.40
CA GLY A 194 4.37 28.57 -18.96
C GLY A 194 4.95 29.99 -19.03
N LYS A 195 4.09 31.00 -19.17
CA LYS A 195 4.50 32.41 -19.34
C LYS A 195 3.98 33.29 -18.21
N GLU A 196 4.68 34.40 -17.97
CA GLU A 196 4.18 35.45 -17.07
C GLU A 196 3.16 36.37 -17.78
N PRO A 197 2.20 36.97 -17.06
CA PRO A 197 1.95 36.79 -15.63
C PRO A 197 1.38 35.39 -15.34
N LEU A 198 1.68 34.86 -14.14
CA LEU A 198 1.19 33.55 -13.73
C LEU A 198 -0.35 33.52 -13.76
N PRO A 199 -0.96 32.35 -14.05
CA PRO A 199 -2.41 32.23 -14.11
C PRO A 199 -3.07 32.72 -12.81
N ALA A 200 -4.02 33.63 -12.92
CA ALA A 200 -4.78 34.10 -11.77
C ALA A 200 -5.76 33.02 -11.32
N ALA A 201 -5.98 32.90 -10.00
CA ALA A 201 -6.92 31.92 -9.43
C ALA A 201 -8.35 32.06 -9.99
N GLU A 202 -8.72 33.25 -10.44
CA GLU A 202 -10.06 33.60 -10.92
C GLU A 202 -10.22 33.48 -12.44
N SER A 203 -9.13 33.42 -13.22
CA SER A 203 -9.18 33.40 -14.69
C SER A 203 -9.18 32.00 -15.29
N ILE A 204 -9.03 30.96 -14.47
CA ILE A 204 -9.03 29.57 -14.93
C ILE A 204 -10.42 29.03 -14.64
N ALA A 205 -11.28 28.98 -15.67
CA ALA A 205 -12.52 28.21 -15.61
C ALA A 205 -12.17 26.82 -15.07
N SER A 206 -12.73 26.47 -13.90
CA SER A 206 -12.37 25.28 -13.11
C SER A 206 -12.02 24.12 -14.04
N PRO A 207 -10.74 23.80 -14.26
CA PRO A 207 -10.42 22.68 -15.11
C PRO A 207 -10.92 21.48 -14.31
N GLY A 208 -11.73 20.62 -14.93
CA GLY A 208 -12.12 19.36 -14.30
C GLY A 208 -10.88 18.69 -13.71
N ASN A 209 -11.05 17.94 -12.62
CA ASN A 209 -9.92 17.26 -11.97
C ASN A 209 -9.06 16.58 -13.02
N PRO A 210 -7.73 16.76 -12.98
CA PRO A 210 -6.86 16.22 -14.01
C PRO A 210 -7.09 14.71 -14.11
N ALA A 211 -7.26 14.20 -15.32
CA ALA A 211 -7.40 12.76 -15.51
C ALA A 211 -6.06 12.07 -15.25
N ALA A 212 -6.10 10.80 -14.84
CA ALA A 212 -4.92 9.96 -14.82
C ALA A 212 -4.43 9.72 -16.27
N PRO A 213 -3.12 9.55 -16.52
CA PRO A 213 -2.65 9.11 -17.82
C PRO A 213 -3.31 7.77 -18.15
N ASP A 214 -3.76 7.61 -19.39
CA ASP A 214 -4.07 6.28 -19.92
C ASP A 214 -2.85 5.39 -19.67
N ALA A 215 -3.06 4.19 -19.15
CA ALA A 215 -1.98 3.23 -18.96
C ALA A 215 -1.38 2.96 -20.34
N ALA A 216 -0.29 3.66 -20.68
CA ALA A 216 0.47 3.38 -21.88
C ALA A 216 0.95 1.94 -21.74
N ASP A 217 0.34 1.06 -22.54
CA ASP A 217 0.68 -0.35 -22.63
C ASP A 217 2.19 -0.44 -22.85
N GLY A 218 2.91 -0.89 -21.83
CA GLY A 218 4.36 -1.10 -21.87
C GLY A 218 4.75 -2.27 -22.75
N ARG A 219 3.86 -2.78 -23.60
CA ARG A 219 4.14 -3.85 -24.55
C ARG A 219 4.87 -3.27 -25.76
N GLN A 220 6.20 -3.35 -25.71
CA GLN A 220 6.96 -3.46 -26.96
C GLN A 220 6.54 -4.78 -27.63
N ASP A 221 5.58 -4.66 -28.53
CA ASP A 221 5.14 -5.74 -29.40
C ASP A 221 6.32 -6.16 -30.29
N THR A 222 6.94 -7.27 -29.93
CA THR A 222 7.97 -7.93 -30.73
C THR A 222 7.64 -9.41 -30.87
N ARG A 223 6.51 -9.72 -31.52
CA ARG A 223 6.49 -10.88 -32.42
C ARG A 223 5.28 -10.91 -33.33
N SER A 224 5.55 -10.67 -34.60
CA SER A 224 4.78 -11.18 -35.72
C SER A 224 4.77 -12.71 -35.72
N GLY A 225 3.59 -13.29 -35.95
CA GLY A 225 3.42 -14.44 -36.84
C GLY A 225 3.26 -15.83 -36.22
N VAL A 226 2.28 -16.55 -36.79
CA VAL A 226 2.01 -18.01 -36.74
C VAL A 226 1.20 -18.47 -35.52
N SER A 227 0.14 -19.28 -35.62
CA SER A 227 -0.81 -19.72 -36.65
C SER A 227 -1.90 -20.47 -35.87
N GLN A 228 -3.14 -20.45 -36.35
CA GLN A 228 -4.26 -21.24 -35.80
C GLN A 228 -4.05 -22.73 -36.06
N THR A 229 -4.46 -23.60 -35.13
CA THR A 229 -5.57 -24.57 -35.30
C THR A 229 -5.73 -25.49 -34.06
N PRO A 230 -6.94 -26.06 -33.86
CA PRO A 230 -7.38 -26.71 -32.62
C PRO A 230 -7.30 -28.24 -32.68
N HIS A 231 -7.35 -28.91 -31.52
CA HIS A 231 -7.68 -30.33 -31.46
C HIS A 231 -8.55 -30.67 -30.24
N ASP A 232 -9.69 -31.28 -30.56
CA ASP A 232 -10.67 -31.88 -29.68
C ASP A 232 -10.20 -33.21 -29.04
N ALA A 233 -10.95 -33.56 -27.99
CA ALA A 233 -11.53 -34.88 -27.71
C ALA A 233 -10.83 -35.85 -26.73
N ALA A 234 -11.68 -36.30 -25.79
CA ALA A 234 -11.85 -37.67 -25.29
C ALA A 234 -10.82 -38.19 -24.27
N THR A 235 -11.13 -39.01 -23.27
CA THR A 235 -12.33 -39.61 -22.67
C THR A 235 -11.84 -40.38 -21.42
N GLU A 236 -12.71 -40.52 -20.42
CA GLU A 236 -12.88 -41.69 -19.51
C GLU A 236 -11.66 -42.38 -18.86
N SER A 237 -11.69 -42.49 -17.53
CA SER A 237 -11.97 -43.76 -16.83
C SER A 237 -11.81 -43.58 -15.32
N GLY A 238 -12.76 -44.15 -14.56
CA GLY A 238 -12.75 -44.17 -13.10
C GLY A 238 -11.92 -45.34 -12.52
N PRO A 239 -12.37 -45.97 -11.44
CA PRO A 239 -11.82 -45.75 -10.09
C PRO A 239 -11.32 -47.04 -9.42
N GLU A 240 -10.52 -46.93 -8.35
CA GLU A 240 -10.31 -47.94 -7.28
C GLU A 240 -9.34 -47.33 -6.25
N GLN A 241 -9.72 -47.00 -5.01
CA GLN A 241 -9.99 -47.80 -3.80
C GLN A 241 -8.82 -48.65 -3.26
N GLU A 242 -8.77 -48.67 -1.91
CA GLU A 242 -7.92 -49.45 -0.96
C GLU A 242 -6.67 -48.75 -0.42
N ALA A 243 -6.27 -48.87 0.85
CA ALA A 243 -6.87 -49.28 2.11
C ALA A 243 -5.84 -48.89 3.20
N GLY A 244 -6.29 -48.63 4.43
CA GLY A 244 -5.43 -48.42 5.61
C GLY A 244 -4.67 -49.69 6.03
N PRO A 245 -3.79 -49.60 7.05
CA PRO A 245 -4.25 -49.67 8.45
C PRO A 245 -3.56 -48.62 9.36
N ASP A 246 -4.22 -47.99 10.34
CA ASP A 246 -4.81 -48.44 11.62
C ASP A 246 -3.81 -48.47 12.79
N ASP A 247 -4.36 -48.25 13.99
CA ASP A 247 -3.78 -48.22 15.37
C ASP A 247 -3.71 -46.81 16.01
N THR A 248 -4.28 -46.52 17.20
CA THR A 248 -5.00 -47.33 18.20
C THR A 248 -5.80 -46.44 19.16
N ALA A 249 -7.07 -46.83 19.36
CA ALA A 249 -7.80 -47.05 20.62
C ALA A 249 -7.87 -45.98 21.74
N THR A 250 -9.11 -45.55 22.04
CA THR A 250 -9.70 -45.59 23.40
C THR A 250 -11.18 -46.03 23.34
N SER A 251 -11.56 -46.80 24.35
CA SER A 251 -12.88 -47.41 24.67
C SER A 251 -13.84 -46.39 25.33
N LYS A 252 -15.16 -46.52 25.51
CA LYS A 252 -16.15 -47.64 25.55
C LYS A 252 -17.58 -47.05 25.60
N ASP A 253 -18.58 -47.81 25.12
CA ASP A 253 -20.04 -47.85 25.45
C ASP A 253 -20.96 -46.60 25.26
N LYS A 254 -22.25 -46.65 24.91
CA LYS A 254 -23.15 -47.53 24.12
C LYS A 254 -24.51 -46.78 23.97
N GLN A 255 -25.05 -46.78 22.75
CA GLN A 255 -26.47 -46.70 22.33
C GLN A 255 -27.38 -45.46 22.51
N SER A 256 -27.88 -45.01 21.33
CA SER A 256 -29.29 -44.82 20.94
C SER A 256 -29.89 -43.40 20.90
N GLY A 257 -30.05 -42.90 19.67
CA GLY A 257 -31.31 -42.30 19.19
C GLY A 257 -31.32 -40.79 18.96
N GLY A 258 -31.65 -40.38 17.72
CA GLY A 258 -32.23 -39.07 17.41
C GLY A 258 -31.46 -38.23 16.39
N GLU A 259 -32.06 -38.03 15.22
CA GLU A 259 -31.63 -37.14 14.14
C GLU A 259 -31.53 -35.66 14.58
N ALA A 260 -30.53 -34.93 14.08
CA ALA A 260 -30.69 -33.74 13.24
C ALA A 260 -29.41 -32.88 13.16
N SER A 261 -28.94 -32.70 11.92
CA SER A 261 -28.39 -31.45 11.35
C SER A 261 -27.14 -30.78 11.96
N SER A 262 -25.99 -30.93 11.31
CA SER A 262 -25.01 -29.84 11.10
C SER A 262 -24.08 -30.17 9.92
N ALA A 263 -24.07 -29.29 8.90
CA ALA A 263 -23.00 -28.33 8.61
C ALA A 263 -21.74 -28.99 8.03
N GLY A 264 -21.69 -29.02 6.69
CA GLY A 264 -20.49 -29.38 5.94
C GLY A 264 -19.42 -28.30 6.01
N ASP A 265 -18.18 -28.74 6.19
CA ASP A 265 -16.97 -27.96 5.97
C ASP A 265 -16.85 -27.57 4.49
N SER A 266 -17.16 -26.32 4.16
CA SER A 266 -16.90 -25.77 2.82
C SER A 266 -15.50 -25.17 2.76
N LYS A 267 -14.62 -25.79 1.95
CA LYS A 267 -13.33 -25.24 1.53
C LYS A 267 -13.53 -23.86 0.86
N PRO A 268 -12.60 -22.89 0.99
CA PRO A 268 -12.76 -21.57 0.38
C PRO A 268 -12.90 -21.67 -1.15
N PRO A 269 -13.83 -20.91 -1.77
CA PRO A 269 -14.09 -21.00 -3.19
C PRO A 269 -12.88 -20.53 -4.01
N VAL A 270 -12.59 -21.27 -5.08
CA VAL A 270 -11.51 -20.98 -6.02
C VAL A 270 -11.84 -19.70 -6.79
N ILE A 271 -10.89 -18.77 -6.81
CA ILE A 271 -11.01 -17.47 -7.48
C ILE A 271 -11.22 -17.70 -8.99
N GLY A 272 -12.32 -17.19 -9.55
CA GLY A 272 -12.65 -17.30 -10.97
C GLY A 272 -13.77 -18.29 -11.33
N THR A 273 -14.49 -18.85 -10.35
CA THR A 273 -15.68 -19.70 -10.61
C THR A 273 -16.99 -18.91 -10.47
N PRO A 274 -18.09 -19.32 -11.16
CA PRO A 274 -19.39 -18.65 -11.09
C PRO A 274 -19.99 -18.57 -9.68
N THR A 275 -19.57 -19.45 -8.78
CA THR A 275 -20.01 -19.48 -7.38
C THR A 275 -19.17 -18.59 -6.46
N ASN A 276 -18.20 -17.83 -6.97
CA ASN A 276 -17.45 -16.85 -6.19
C ASN A 276 -18.21 -15.49 -6.15
N PRO A 277 -18.61 -14.98 -4.96
CA PRO A 277 -19.36 -13.73 -4.83
C PRO A 277 -18.59 -12.47 -5.27
N TYR A 278 -17.31 -12.60 -5.60
CA TYR A 278 -16.44 -11.51 -6.06
C TYR A 278 -16.10 -11.56 -7.57
N CYS A 279 -16.67 -12.48 -8.37
CA CYS A 279 -16.43 -12.50 -9.82
C CYS A 279 -17.30 -11.47 -10.56
N ARG A 280 -16.67 -10.49 -11.24
CA ARG A 280 -17.38 -9.44 -12.01
C ARG A 280 -17.50 -9.76 -13.52
N PHE A 281 -16.68 -10.66 -14.03
CA PHE A 281 -16.73 -11.15 -15.42
C PHE A 281 -16.28 -12.62 -15.44
N CYS A 282 -17.23 -13.55 -15.41
CA CYS A 282 -16.99 -14.98 -15.55
C CYS A 282 -17.57 -15.39 -16.93
N PRO A 283 -16.79 -15.97 -17.86
CA PRO A 283 -17.35 -16.51 -19.10
C PRO A 283 -18.21 -17.74 -18.79
N ASP A 284 -19.34 -17.88 -19.47
CA ASP A 284 -20.27 -19.01 -19.35
C ASP A 284 -19.58 -20.37 -19.59
#